data_AF-A0A6I0EAE5-F1
#
_entry.id   AF-A0A6I0EAE5-F1
#
_cell.length_a   1.000
_cell.length_b   1.000
_cell.length_c   1.000
_cell.angle_alpha   90.00
_cell.angle_beta   90.00
_cell.angle_gamma   90.00
#
_symmetry.space_group_name_H-M   'P 1'
#
loop_
_entity.id
_entity.type
_entity.pdbx_description
1 polymer ?
#
loop_
_entity_poly.entity_id
_entity_poly.type
_entity_poly.pdbx_seq_one_letter_code
_entity_poly.pdbx_strand_id
1 'polypeptide(L)' 'MKARRYIEQNLALGPDELLVVTTAFDQAWEELRTNIGSDDIEAARLRLAGIIISLAKQGVSDGETLRNMALSLKQRPLN' A
#
# COMPACT_ATOMS: atom_id res chain seq x y z
N MET A 1 -12.01 -6.16 2.15
CA MET A 1 -10.69 -6.40 2.79
C MET A 1 -10.36 -5.25 3.74
N LYS A 2 -9.76 -5.53 4.90
CA LYS A 2 -9.52 -4.54 5.96
C LYS A 2 -8.53 -3.44 5.54
N ALA A 3 -7.51 -3.79 4.75
CA ALA A 3 -6.52 -2.85 4.23
C ALA A 3 -7.09 -1.82 3.23
N ARG A 4 -7.98 -2.23 2.31
CA ARG A 4 -8.65 -1.28 1.39
C ARG A 4 -9.54 -0.30 2.14
N ARG A 5 -10.32 -0.80 3.10
CA ARG A 5 -11.13 0.07 3.98
C ARG A 5 -10.27 1.03 4.79
N TYR A 6 -9.07 0.61 5.20
CA TYR A 6 -8.11 1.47 5.88
C TYR A 6 -7.60 2.60 4.97
N ILE A 7 -7.36 2.34 3.68
CA ILE A 7 -7.03 3.36 2.67
C ILE A 7 -8.20 4.35 2.54
N GLU A 8 -9.40 3.86 2.25
CA GLU A 8 -10.61 4.67 2.08
C GLU A 8 -10.90 5.58 3.29
N GLN A 9 -10.62 5.11 4.51
CA GLN A 9 -10.87 5.88 5.73
C GLN A 9 -9.79 6.91 6.06
N ASN A 10 -8.54 6.70 5.62
CA ASN A 10 -7.40 7.54 6.00
C ASN A 10 -6.96 8.54 4.91
N LEU A 11 -7.58 8.44 3.74
CA LEU A 11 -7.31 9.24 2.57
C LEU A 11 -8.62 9.82 2.06
N ALA A 12 -8.79 11.14 2.18
CA ALA A 12 -9.92 11.87 1.59
C ALA A 12 -9.66 12.10 0.09
N LEU A 13 -9.54 10.99 -0.66
CA LEU A 13 -9.23 11.01 -2.09
C LEU A 13 -10.50 11.08 -2.94
N GLY A 14 -10.38 11.70 -4.11
CA GLY A 14 -11.39 11.58 -5.15
C GLY A 14 -11.50 10.13 -5.68
N PRO A 15 -12.60 9.77 -6.36
CA PRO A 15 -12.79 8.41 -6.88
C PRO A 15 -11.67 7.94 -7.81
N ASP A 16 -11.13 8.84 -8.63
CA ASP A 16 -10.03 8.52 -9.56
C ASP A 16 -8.70 8.27 -8.82
N GLU A 17 -8.39 9.11 -7.82
CA GLU A 17 -7.19 8.94 -7.01
C GLU A 17 -7.27 7.68 -6.13
N LEU A 18 -8.45 7.37 -5.60
CA LEU A 18 -8.69 6.14 -4.86
C LEU A 18 -8.45 4.91 -5.75
N LEU A 19 -8.86 4.95 -7.02
CA LEU A 19 -8.61 3.88 -7.98
C LEU A 19 -7.11 3.69 -8.25
N VAL A 20 -6.36 4.78 -8.42
CA VAL A 20 -4.90 4.74 -8.62
C VAL A 20 -4.21 4.13 -7.40
N VAL A 21 -4.55 4.62 -6.20
CA VAL A 21 -3.94 4.18 -4.94
C VAL A 21 -4.27 2.71 -4.63
N THR A 22 -5.51 2.29 -4.84
CA THR A 22 -5.92 0.89 -4.61
C THR A 22 -5.32 -0.06 -5.64
N THR A 23 -5.14 0.38 -6.89
CA THR A 23 -4.46 -0.40 -7.94
C THR A 23 -2.98 -0.57 -7.63
N ALA A 24 -2.29 0.50 -7.22
CA ALA A 24 -0.90 0.43 -6.79
C ALA A 24 -0.72 -0.50 -5.58
N PHE A 25 -1.65 -0.47 -4.64
CA PHE A 25 -1.68 -1.40 -3.50
C PHE A 25 -1.82 -2.85 -3.95
N ASP A 26 -2.76 -3.15 -4.84
CA ASP A 26 -3.01 -4.53 -5.30
C ASP A 26 -1.82 -5.09 -6.07
N GLN A 27 -1.21 -4.28 -6.96
CA GLN A 27 -0.01 -4.66 -7.70
C GLN A 27 1.18 -4.93 -6.77
N ALA A 28 1.45 -4.02 -5.82
CA ALA A 28 2.50 -4.22 -4.84
C ALA A 28 2.25 -5.46 -3.97
N TRP A 29 0.99 -5.73 -3.61
CA TRP A 29 0.61 -6.90 -2.82
C TRP A 29 0.84 -8.22 -3.57
N GLU A 30 0.54 -8.31 -4.87
CA GLU A 30 0.77 -9.50 -5.68
C GLU A 30 2.24 -9.91 -5.72
N GLU A 31 3.15 -8.94 -5.74
CA GLU A 31 4.58 -9.20 -5.64
C GLU A 31 5.00 -9.55 -4.20
N LEU A 32 4.41 -8.88 -3.21
CA LEU A 32 4.74 -9.09 -1.80
C LEU A 32 4.34 -10.49 -1.30
N ARG A 33 3.15 -10.96 -1.71
CA ARG A 33 2.52 -12.18 -1.18
C ARG A 33 3.28 -13.46 -1.50
N THR A 34 4.12 -13.44 -2.54
CA THR A 34 4.96 -14.59 -2.90
C THR A 34 5.98 -14.94 -1.81
N ASN A 35 6.29 -14.00 -0.92
CA ASN A 35 7.30 -14.12 0.13
C ASN A 35 6.73 -13.99 1.55
N ILE A 36 5.41 -14.10 1.75
CA ILE A 36 4.76 -13.92 3.04
C ILE A 36 3.97 -15.19 3.39
N GLY A 37 4.22 -15.74 4.58
CA GLY A 37 3.48 -16.87 5.12
C GLY A 37 2.01 -16.53 5.35
N SER A 38 1.13 -17.54 5.26
CA SER A 38 -0.33 -17.37 5.36
C SER A 38 -0.80 -16.61 6.60
N ASP A 39 -0.08 -16.77 7.71
CA ASP A 39 -0.46 -16.26 9.02
C ASP A 39 -0.18 -14.75 9.18
N ASP A 40 0.69 -14.19 8.33
CA ASP A 40 1.12 -12.79 8.36
C ASP A 40 0.44 -11.91 7.28
N ILE A 41 -0.44 -12.49 6.47
CA ILE A 41 -1.05 -11.82 5.30
C ILE A 41 -1.75 -10.52 5.67
N GLU A 42 -2.59 -10.55 6.71
CA GLU A 42 -3.41 -9.39 7.09
C GLU A 42 -2.53 -8.25 7.67
N ALA A 43 -1.55 -8.60 8.50
CA ALA A 43 -0.62 -7.64 9.10
C ALA A 43 0.28 -6.99 8.03
N ALA A 44 0.76 -7.78 7.07
CA ALA A 44 1.55 -7.29 5.96
C ALA A 44 0.74 -6.37 5.03
N ARG A 45 -0.52 -6.73 4.73
CA ARG A 45 -1.45 -5.87 3.97
C ARG A 45 -1.70 -4.54 4.67
N LEU A 46 -1.91 -4.54 5.99
CA LEU A 46 -2.11 -3.31 6.75
C LEU A 46 -0.87 -2.42 6.75
N ARG A 47 0.34 -2.98 6.89
CA ARG A 47 1.59 -2.23 6.76
C ARG A 47 1.73 -1.62 5.36
N LEU A 48 1.45 -2.39 4.31
CA LEU A 48 1.50 -1.91 2.93
C LEU A 48 0.54 -0.74 2.71
N ALA A 49 -0.70 -0.85 3.19
CA ALA A 49 -1.69 0.22 3.13
C ALA A 49 -1.21 1.48 3.88
N GLY A 50 -0.63 1.32 5.07
CA GLY A 50 -0.07 2.44 5.85
C GLY A 50 1.05 3.19 5.13
N ILE A 51 1.94 2.46 4.45
CA ILE A 51 3.00 3.06 3.62
C ILE A 51 2.40 3.87 2.48
N ILE A 52 1.47 3.27 1.72
CA ILE A 52 0.83 3.94 0.58
C ILE A 52 0.07 5.19 1.02
N ILE A 53 -0.65 5.14 2.15
CA ILE A 53 -1.31 6.31 2.74
C ILE A 53 -0.30 7.41 3.09
N SER A 54 0.82 7.04 3.71
CA SER A 54 1.87 8.00 4.08
C SER A 54 2.45 8.70 2.87
N LEU A 55 2.69 7.97 1.78
CA LEU A 55 3.22 8.51 0.52
C LEU A 55 2.18 9.41 -0.19
N ALA A 56 0.93 8.99 -0.25
CA ALA A 56 -0.15 9.78 -0.81
C ALA A 56 -0.34 11.10 -0.04
N LYS A 57 -0.25 11.07 1.31
CA LYS A 57 -0.28 12.28 2.15
C LYS A 57 0.91 13.22 1.92
N GLN A 58 2.04 12.70 1.43
CA GLN A 58 3.20 13.50 1.03
C GLN A 58 3.07 14.08 -0.39
N GLY A 59 1.94 13.87 -1.06
CA GLY A 59 1.67 14.38 -2.41
C GLY A 59 2.11 13.43 -3.53
N VAL A 60 2.50 12.20 -3.22
CA VAL A 60 2.82 11.19 -4.22
C VAL A 60 1.54 10.55 -4.73
N SER A 61 1.11 10.90 -5.95
CA SER A 61 -0.10 10.39 -6.59
C SER A 61 0.17 9.46 -7.78
N ASP A 62 1.43 9.28 -8.17
CA ASP A 62 1.82 8.38 -9.24
C ASP A 62 1.80 6.92 -8.78
N GLY A 63 0.96 6.10 -9.42
CA GLY A 63 0.75 4.70 -9.03
C GLY A 63 2.02 3.84 -9.13
N GLU A 64 2.88 4.11 -10.10
CA GLU A 64 4.14 3.40 -10.28
C GLU A 64 5.14 3.76 -9.16
N THR A 65 5.25 5.04 -8.83
CA THR A 65 6.06 5.54 -7.71
C THR A 65 5.58 4.97 -6.38
N LEU A 66 4.27 4.95 -6.14
CA LEU A 66 3.67 4.34 -4.94
C LEU A 66 4.02 2.86 -4.81
N ARG A 67 3.91 2.09 -5.90
CA ARG A 67 4.31 0.68 -5.94
C ARG A 67 5.80 0.51 -5.63
N ASN A 68 6.66 1.23 -6.33
CA ASN A 68 8.12 1.09 -6.21
C ASN A 68 8.62 1.46 -4.80
N MET A 69 8.06 2.53 -4.22
CA MET A 69 8.38 2.95 -2.85
C MET A 69 7.83 1.97 -1.81
N ALA A 70 6.65 1.42 -2.03
CA ALA A 70 6.07 0.42 -1.15
C ALA A 70 6.90 -0.87 -1.13
N LEU A 71 7.43 -1.29 -2.28
CA LEU A 71 8.33 -2.46 -2.39
C LEU A 71 9.70 -2.19 -1.77
N SER A 72 10.26 -0.98 -1.91
CA SER A 72 11.58 -0.63 -1.37
C SER A 72 11.59 -0.55 0.16
N LEU A 73 10.50 -0.10 0.78
CA LEU A 73 10.36 -0.05 2.25
C LEU A 73 10.33 -1.44 2.90
N LYS A 74 10.07 -2.52 2.14
CA LYS A 74 10.19 -3.90 2.63
C LYS A 74 11.64 -4.33 2.86
N GLN A 75 12.62 -3.71 2.19
CA GLN A 75 14.04 -4.07 2.31
C GLN A 75 14.76 -3.38 3.47
N ARG A 76 14.09 -2.44 4.14
CA ARG A 76 14.68 -1.67 5.23
C ARG A 76 14.11 -2.17 6.55
N PRO A 77 14.90 -2.85 7.41
CA PRO A 77 14.49 -3.06 8.79
C PRO A 77 14.29 -1.68 9.42
N LEU A 78 13.07 -1.39 9.86
CA LEU A 78 12.79 -0.22 10.66
C LEU A 78 13.41 -0.47 12.04
N ASN A 79 14.62 0.07 12.24
CA ASN A 79 15.19 0.28 13.57
C ASN A 79 14.32 1.26 14.37
#